data_AF-A0A959C874-F1
#
_entry.id   AF-A0A959C874-F1
#
_cell.length_a   1.000
_cell.length_b   1.000
_cell.length_c   1.000
_cell.angle_alpha   90.00
_cell.angle_beta   90.00
_cell.angle_gamma   90.00
#
_symmetry.space_group_name_H-M   'P 1'
#
loop_
_entity.id
_entity.type
_entity.pdbx_description
1 polymer ?
#
loop_
_entity_poly.entity_id
_entity_poly.type
_entity_poly.pdbx_seq_one_letter_code
_entity_poly.pdbx_strand_id
1 'polypeptide(L)'
;ITYLGCDTFRQALSLNGGLLALHPRLKESASALQEVVISAGSFEAASDRRRAVVLRPVDIALTASATADIAGAIATLPGTTRNGESGKILVRGGAAYETRTFIDGLYVQNPYNSSVPNVPARNRFSPFLFKGTQFSTGGYSAEYGQALSSALILHTEDLAPSTTTGLSLMSVGEGLSHTQRWERSSLAVSGSYTNLSPYFLLVPQQIDW
;
A
#
# COMPACT_ATOMS: atom_id res chain seq x y z
N ILE A 1 7.98 -37.46 23.67
CA ILE A 1 7.96 -36.57 24.85
C ILE A 1 8.07 -35.14 24.34
N THR A 2 7.19 -34.25 24.81
CA THR A 2 7.10 -32.85 24.39
C THR A 2 7.23 -31.95 25.61
N TYR A 3 8.11 -30.95 25.53
CA TYR A 3 8.32 -29.94 26.57
C TYR A 3 8.66 -28.61 25.90
N LEU A 4 8.14 -27.50 26.43
CA LEU A 4 8.35 -26.15 25.88
C LEU A 4 9.84 -25.78 25.92
N GLY A 5 10.42 -25.39 24.78
CA GLY A 5 11.84 -25.06 24.63
C GLY A 5 12.77 -26.23 24.28
N CYS A 6 12.23 -27.42 24.03
CA CYS A 6 12.99 -28.60 23.59
C CYS A 6 12.39 -29.20 22.32
N ASP A 7 13.23 -29.81 21.48
CA ASP A 7 12.75 -30.53 20.31
C ASP A 7 11.91 -31.75 20.72
N THR A 8 10.86 -32.03 19.96
CA THR A 8 9.96 -33.17 20.23
C THR A 8 10.69 -34.49 20.00
N PHE A 9 11.03 -35.19 21.09
CA PHE A 9 11.66 -36.50 21.01
C PHE A 9 10.63 -37.60 20.70
N ARG A 10 10.83 -38.31 19.58
CA ARG A 10 10.06 -39.50 19.18
C ARG A 10 11.01 -40.68 18.95
N GLN A 11 10.71 -41.82 19.57
CA GLN A 11 11.43 -43.07 19.37
C GLN A 11 10.41 -44.19 19.18
N ALA A 12 10.54 -44.96 18.09
CA ALA A 12 9.74 -46.16 17.87
C ALA A 12 10.30 -47.30 18.72
N LEU A 13 9.44 -48.00 19.45
CA LEU A 13 9.82 -49.10 20.34
C LEU A 13 9.15 -50.40 19.84
N SER A 14 9.93 -51.47 19.75
CA SER A 14 9.42 -52.81 19.48
C SER A 14 9.39 -53.60 20.79
N LEU A 15 8.19 -54.02 21.21
CA LEU A 15 7.94 -54.58 22.54
C LEU A 15 8.03 -56.11 22.49
N ASN A 16 9.21 -56.66 22.79
CA ASN A 16 9.46 -58.12 22.84
C ASN A 16 9.45 -58.68 24.28
N GLY A 17 8.59 -58.16 25.16
CA GLY A 17 8.30 -58.75 26.49
C GLY A 17 9.35 -58.59 27.59
N GLY A 18 10.47 -57.89 27.34
CA GLY A 18 11.49 -57.55 28.34
C GLY A 18 11.32 -56.15 28.95
N LEU A 19 11.81 -55.97 30.18
CA LEU A 19 11.73 -54.69 30.91
C LEU A 19 12.67 -53.66 30.27
N LEU A 20 12.09 -52.65 29.59
CA LEU A 20 12.84 -51.68 28.79
C LEU A 20 13.08 -50.40 29.60
N ALA A 21 14.33 -50.14 29.98
CA ALA A 21 14.71 -48.90 30.67
C ALA A 21 15.03 -47.79 29.65
N LEU A 22 14.21 -46.74 29.61
CA LEU A 22 14.38 -45.60 28.72
C LEU A 22 15.01 -44.40 29.47
N HIS A 23 16.06 -43.83 28.91
CA HIS A 23 16.71 -42.62 29.41
C HIS A 23 16.66 -41.50 28.35
N PRO A 24 15.49 -40.89 28.12
CA PRO A 24 15.36 -39.85 27.09
C PRO A 24 16.13 -38.59 27.51
N ARG A 25 17.11 -38.17 26.68
CA ARG A 25 17.76 -36.86 26.79
C ARG A 25 17.16 -35.92 25.75
N LEU A 26 16.45 -34.90 26.21
CA LEU A 26 15.89 -33.86 25.36
C LEU A 26 16.99 -32.89 24.95
N LYS A 27 17.06 -32.55 23.66
CA LYS A 27 17.91 -31.46 23.16
C LYS A 27 17.13 -30.15 23.27
N GLU A 28 17.76 -29.17 23.90
CA GLU A 28 17.22 -27.82 24.03
C GLU A 28 17.16 -27.18 22.65
N SER A 29 16.00 -26.61 22.33
CA SER A 29 15.70 -25.98 21.04
C SER A 29 15.20 -24.58 21.34
N ALA A 30 16.12 -23.62 21.34
CA ALA A 30 15.79 -22.22 21.40
C ALA A 30 15.23 -21.81 20.03
N SER A 31 13.90 -21.90 19.85
CA SER A 31 13.24 -21.16 18.78
C SER A 31 13.29 -19.68 19.15
N ALA A 32 14.38 -19.02 18.73
CA ALA A 32 14.41 -17.57 18.71
C ALA A 32 13.32 -17.09 17.75
N LEU A 33 12.40 -16.25 18.25
CA LEU A 33 11.57 -15.43 17.37
C LEU A 33 12.49 -14.70 16.41
N GLN A 34 12.09 -14.56 15.14
CA GLN A 34 12.83 -13.77 14.16
C GLN A 34 13.18 -12.42 14.79
N GLU A 35 14.47 -12.24 15.06
CA GLU A 35 14.99 -10.98 15.56
C GLU A 35 14.69 -9.94 14.48
N VAL A 36 13.80 -9.01 14.83
CA VAL A 36 13.64 -7.80 14.03
C VAL A 36 14.95 -7.03 14.22
N VAL A 37 15.88 -7.21 13.29
CA VAL A 37 17.08 -6.38 13.22
C VAL A 37 16.63 -4.97 12.91
N ILE A 38 16.35 -4.19 13.96
CA ILE A 38 16.27 -2.74 13.85
C ILE A 38 17.71 -2.28 13.71
N SER A 39 18.21 -2.32 12.46
CA SER A 39 19.42 -1.60 12.11
C SER A 39 19.17 -0.14 12.45
N ALA A 40 19.85 0.37 13.47
CA ALA A 40 19.94 1.80 13.75
C ALA A 40 20.79 2.46 12.65
N GLY A 41 20.29 2.40 11.42
CA GLY A 41 20.83 3.07 10.25
C GLY A 41 20.15 4.41 10.08
N SER A 42 20.95 5.47 10.20
CA SER A 42 20.69 6.88 9.95
C SER A 42 19.67 7.59 10.85
N PHE A 43 20.20 8.53 11.64
CA PHE A 43 19.49 9.44 12.54
C PHE A 43 18.61 10.49 11.84
N GLU A 44 18.40 10.41 10.52
CA GLU A 44 17.65 11.44 9.77
C GLU A 44 16.25 11.01 9.32
N ALA A 45 15.94 9.71 9.24
CA ALA A 45 14.68 9.23 8.65
C ALA A 45 13.76 8.42 9.59
N ALA A 46 14.10 8.29 10.87
CA ALA A 46 13.35 7.52 11.85
C ALA A 46 12.32 8.34 12.64
N SER A 47 12.49 9.67 12.74
CA SER A 47 11.53 10.54 13.44
C SER A 47 10.25 10.76 12.62
N ASP A 48 10.40 10.96 11.31
CA ASP A 48 9.30 11.26 10.40
C ASP A 48 8.36 10.05 10.20
N ARG A 49 8.94 8.86 9.99
CA ARG A 49 8.21 7.59 9.88
C ARG A 49 7.42 7.21 11.13
N ARG A 50 7.82 7.65 12.32
CA ARG A 50 7.12 7.31 13.57
C ARG A 50 5.81 8.07 13.75
N ARG A 51 5.61 9.18 13.02
CA ARG A 51 4.38 9.98 13.05
C ARG A 51 3.58 9.90 11.75
N ALA A 52 4.18 9.38 10.69
CA ALA A 52 3.52 9.12 9.42
C ALA A 52 2.85 7.73 9.41
N VAL A 53 1.68 7.64 8.77
CA VAL A 53 1.06 6.37 8.40
C VAL A 53 1.73 5.88 7.12
N VAL A 54 2.28 4.66 7.16
CA VAL A 54 2.90 4.01 5.99
C VAL A 54 1.94 2.97 5.45
N LEU A 55 1.51 3.13 4.20
CA LEU A 55 0.66 2.19 3.49
C LEU A 55 1.45 1.52 2.36
N ARG A 56 1.41 0.19 2.30
CA ARG A 56 1.93 -0.54 1.14
C ARG A 56 0.89 -0.52 0.01
N PRO A 57 1.30 -0.76 -1.24
CA PRO A 57 0.37 -0.77 -2.38
C PRO A 57 -0.81 -1.73 -2.19
N VAL A 58 -0.55 -2.90 -1.63
CA VAL A 58 -1.58 -3.90 -1.33
C VAL A 58 -2.56 -3.42 -0.26
N ASP A 59 -2.09 -2.66 0.73
CA ASP A 59 -2.95 -2.12 1.79
C ASP A 59 -3.91 -1.07 1.19
N ILE A 60 -3.42 -0.22 0.28
CA ILE A 60 -4.23 0.76 -0.46
C ILE A 60 -5.27 0.04 -1.34
N ALA A 61 -4.85 -0.99 -2.08
CA ALA A 61 -5.74 -1.75 -2.96
C ALA A 61 -6.86 -2.46 -2.19
N LEU A 62 -6.57 -2.96 -0.99
CA LEU A 62 -7.51 -3.67 -0.13
C LEU A 62 -8.27 -2.75 0.83
N THR A 63 -7.98 -1.44 0.85
CA THR A 63 -8.71 -0.50 1.70
C THR A 63 -10.15 -0.37 1.22
N ALA A 64 -11.09 -0.59 2.14
CA ALA A 64 -12.51 -0.52 1.84
C ALA A 64 -12.88 0.86 1.26
N SER A 65 -13.70 0.86 0.21
CA SER A 65 -14.12 2.08 -0.50
C SER A 65 -13.01 2.91 -1.17
N ALA A 66 -11.73 2.53 -1.04
CA ALA A 66 -10.63 3.23 -1.69
C ALA A 66 -10.58 2.94 -3.20
N THR A 67 -11.07 1.79 -3.66
CA THR A 67 -11.07 1.40 -5.09
C THR A 67 -9.68 1.50 -5.73
N ALA A 68 -8.65 1.06 -5.01
CA ALA A 68 -7.23 1.17 -5.37
C ALA A 68 -6.73 2.60 -5.63
N ASP A 69 -7.38 3.60 -5.05
CA ASP A 69 -6.97 5.00 -5.10
C ASP A 69 -6.20 5.40 -3.83
N ILE A 70 -5.05 6.05 -4.01
CA ILE A 70 -4.19 6.50 -2.89
C ILE A 70 -4.96 7.51 -2.02
N ALA A 71 -5.66 8.47 -2.64
CA ALA A 71 -6.45 9.46 -1.92
C ALA A 71 -7.64 8.79 -1.20
N GLY A 72 -8.33 7.87 -1.86
CA GLY A 72 -9.38 7.05 -1.25
C GLY A 72 -8.93 6.30 -0.01
N ALA A 73 -7.74 5.69 -0.01
CA ALA A 73 -7.21 5.00 1.16
C ALA A 73 -6.82 5.97 2.28
N ILE A 74 -6.18 7.10 1.94
CA ILE A 74 -5.84 8.14 2.93
C ILE A 74 -7.10 8.68 3.60
N ALA A 75 -8.21 8.84 2.87
CA ALA A 75 -9.48 9.33 3.41
C ALA A 75 -10.07 8.47 4.55
N THR A 76 -9.59 7.22 4.71
CA THR A 76 -9.99 6.35 5.82
C THR A 76 -9.19 6.61 7.10
N LEU A 77 -8.13 7.41 7.04
CA LEU A 77 -7.28 7.73 8.17
C LEU A 77 -7.89 8.84 9.04
N PRO A 78 -7.69 8.79 10.36
CA PRO A 78 -8.24 9.80 11.26
C PRO A 78 -7.68 11.18 10.96
N GLY A 79 -8.55 12.20 11.00
CA GLY A 79 -8.17 13.58 10.71
C GLY A 79 -8.06 13.90 9.22
N THR A 80 -8.46 12.98 8.34
CA THR A 80 -8.61 13.21 6.90
C THR A 80 -10.08 13.14 6.53
N THR A 81 -10.47 13.93 5.53
CA THR A 81 -11.78 13.87 4.90
C THR A 81 -11.63 14.07 3.40
N ARG A 82 -12.54 13.52 2.61
CA ARG A 82 -12.55 13.72 1.16
C ARG A 82 -13.56 14.80 0.80
N ASN A 83 -13.15 15.75 -0.04
CA ASN A 83 -14.04 16.76 -0.58
C ASN A 83 -15.03 16.09 -1.54
N GLY A 84 -16.34 16.26 -1.31
CA GLY A 84 -17.38 15.59 -2.10
C GLY A 84 -17.47 16.06 -3.55
N GLU A 85 -17.07 17.30 -3.84
CA GLU A 85 -17.16 17.87 -5.19
C GLU A 85 -15.90 17.59 -6.03
N SER A 86 -14.72 17.84 -5.44
CA SER A 86 -13.44 17.71 -6.13
C SER A 86 -12.74 16.36 -5.93
N GLY A 87 -13.14 15.57 -4.93
CA GLY A 87 -12.49 14.30 -4.60
C GLY A 87 -11.11 14.42 -3.94
N LYS A 88 -10.63 15.65 -3.70
CA LYS A 88 -9.33 15.93 -3.05
C LYS A 88 -9.42 15.71 -1.54
N ILE A 89 -8.29 15.37 -0.93
CA ILE A 89 -8.20 15.16 0.52
C ILE A 89 -8.03 16.49 1.26
N LEU A 90 -8.83 16.66 2.30
CA LEU A 90 -8.71 17.71 3.30
C LEU A 90 -8.17 17.08 4.58
N VAL A 91 -7.33 17.80 5.31
CA VAL A 91 -6.72 17.28 6.54
C VAL A 91 -6.90 18.29 7.65
N ARG A 92 -7.53 17.86 8.75
CA ARG A 92 -7.78 18.69 9.94
C ARG A 92 -8.42 20.06 9.63
N GLY A 93 -9.32 20.10 8.65
CA GLY A 93 -10.01 21.33 8.22
C GLY A 93 -9.21 22.22 7.28
N GLY A 94 -7.99 21.84 6.92
CA GLY A 94 -7.18 22.55 5.94
C GLY A 94 -7.69 22.38 4.50
N ALA A 95 -7.35 23.35 3.65
CA ALA A 95 -7.77 23.34 2.25
C ALA A 95 -7.03 22.27 1.43
N ALA A 96 -7.63 21.84 0.32
CA ALA A 96 -7.04 20.78 -0.51
C ALA A 96 -5.64 21.11 -1.06
N TYR A 97 -5.30 22.40 -1.25
CA TYR A 97 -3.98 22.84 -1.71
C TYR A 97 -2.91 22.86 -0.59
N GLU A 98 -3.33 22.77 0.67
CA GLU A 98 -2.44 22.71 1.84
C GLU A 98 -1.92 21.29 2.09
N THR A 99 -2.59 20.30 1.51
CA THR A 99 -2.14 18.90 1.44
C THR A 99 -1.29 18.72 0.19
N ARG A 100 0.02 18.61 0.36
CA ARG A 100 0.96 18.52 -0.76
C ARG A 100 1.41 17.09 -0.98
N THR A 101 1.55 16.72 -2.25
CA THR A 101 2.06 15.41 -2.66
C THR A 101 3.48 15.56 -3.19
N PHE A 102 4.35 14.66 -2.76
CA PHE A 102 5.74 14.58 -3.17
C PHE A 102 6.00 13.19 -3.71
N ILE A 103 6.71 13.09 -4.84
CA ILE A 103 7.21 11.83 -5.38
C ILE A 103 8.72 11.90 -5.35
N ASP A 104 9.36 11.01 -4.60
CA ASP A 104 10.82 10.97 -4.44
C ASP A 104 11.43 12.33 -4.05
N GLY A 105 10.71 13.08 -3.20
CA GLY A 105 11.11 14.43 -2.74
C GLY A 105 10.69 15.57 -3.68
N LEU A 106 10.24 15.29 -4.90
CA LEU A 106 9.80 16.30 -5.85
C LEU A 106 8.33 16.67 -5.64
N TYR A 107 8.05 17.97 -5.57
CA TYR A 107 6.69 18.47 -5.42
C TYR A 107 5.85 18.23 -6.69
N VAL A 108 4.71 17.57 -6.51
CA VAL A 108 3.74 17.34 -7.59
C VAL A 108 2.61 18.36 -7.48
N GLN A 109 2.52 19.24 -8.48
CA GLN A 109 1.50 20.29 -8.50
C GLN A 109 0.07 19.73 -8.59
N ASN A 110 -0.14 18.70 -9.44
CA ASN A 110 -1.45 18.12 -9.69
C ASN A 110 -1.37 16.59 -9.59
N PRO A 111 -1.57 16.01 -8.38
CA PRO A 111 -1.55 14.57 -8.19
C PRO A 111 -2.89 13.89 -8.55
N TYR A 112 -3.93 14.67 -8.88
CA TYR A 112 -5.26 14.17 -9.24
C TYR A 112 -5.49 14.25 -10.75
N ASN A 113 -6.34 13.37 -11.27
CA ASN A 113 -6.86 13.48 -12.63
C ASN A 113 -7.73 14.72 -12.80
N SER A 114 -7.88 15.18 -14.05
CA SER A 114 -8.91 16.16 -14.40
C SER A 114 -10.29 15.55 -14.13
N SER A 115 -11.19 16.36 -13.60
CA SER A 115 -12.57 15.97 -13.37
C SER A 115 -13.50 17.13 -13.68
N VAL A 116 -14.75 16.81 -13.99
CA VAL A 116 -15.83 17.78 -14.16
C VAL A 116 -16.38 18.20 -12.77
N PRO A 117 -17.04 19.37 -12.66
CA PRO A 117 -17.67 19.78 -11.41
C PRO A 117 -18.61 18.70 -10.86
N ASN A 118 -18.63 18.52 -9.54
CA ASN A 118 -19.41 17.50 -8.83
C ASN A 118 -19.06 16.04 -9.13
N VAL A 119 -17.97 15.77 -9.83
CA VAL A 119 -17.43 14.41 -9.98
C VAL A 119 -16.10 14.32 -9.22
N PRO A 120 -16.00 13.47 -8.19
CA PRO A 120 -14.77 13.35 -7.41
C PRO A 120 -13.58 12.89 -8.25
N ALA A 121 -12.52 13.69 -8.32
CA ALA A 121 -11.28 13.30 -8.98
C ALA A 121 -10.59 12.16 -8.21
N ARG A 122 -9.93 11.26 -8.96
CA ARG A 122 -9.06 10.19 -8.43
C ARG A 122 -7.61 10.60 -8.52
N ASN A 123 -6.74 9.95 -7.74
CA ASN A 123 -5.30 10.11 -7.90
C ASN A 123 -4.88 9.64 -9.31
N ARG A 124 -3.92 10.36 -9.89
CA ARG A 124 -3.39 10.06 -11.23
C ARG A 124 -2.44 8.87 -11.20
N PHE A 125 -1.79 8.62 -10.07
CA PHE A 125 -0.76 7.61 -9.96
C PHE A 125 -1.29 6.33 -9.32
N SER A 126 -0.95 5.20 -9.95
CA SER A 126 -1.26 3.88 -9.39
C SER A 126 -0.43 3.63 -8.13
N PRO A 127 -1.01 3.08 -7.04
CA PRO A 127 -0.26 2.73 -5.83
C PRO A 127 0.85 1.71 -6.11
N PHE A 128 0.71 0.88 -7.15
CA PHE A 128 1.69 -0.15 -7.51
C PHE A 128 2.96 0.38 -8.18
N LEU A 129 3.03 1.69 -8.47
CA LEU A 129 4.27 2.34 -8.93
C LEU A 129 5.20 2.70 -7.76
N PHE A 130 4.72 2.57 -6.53
CA PHE A 130 5.40 3.02 -5.33
C PHE A 130 5.67 1.86 -4.39
N LYS A 131 6.85 1.80 -3.78
CA LYS A 131 7.17 0.80 -2.74
C LYS A 131 6.42 1.05 -1.44
N GLY A 132 6.00 2.29 -1.24
CA GLY A 132 5.20 2.70 -0.10
C GLY A 132 4.75 4.14 -0.19
N THR A 133 3.61 4.41 0.43
CA THR A 133 3.05 5.74 0.60
C THR A 133 3.16 6.13 2.06
N GLN A 134 3.79 7.25 2.36
CA GLN A 134 3.85 7.81 3.70
C GLN A 134 2.94 9.04 3.77
N PHE A 135 2.02 9.04 4.71
CA PHE A 135 1.10 10.15 4.92
C PHE A 135 1.25 10.72 6.32
N SER A 136 1.48 12.02 6.43
CA SER A 136 1.67 12.71 7.70
C SER A 136 0.81 13.96 7.79
N THR A 137 -0.02 14.05 8.82
CA THR A 137 -0.85 15.23 9.13
C THR A 137 -0.09 16.29 9.95
N GLY A 138 1.23 16.20 10.02
CA GLY A 138 2.11 17.10 10.77
C GLY A 138 3.30 16.40 11.41
N GLY A 139 4.36 17.17 11.70
CA GLY A 139 5.60 16.61 12.24
C GLY A 139 6.46 15.88 11.21
N TYR A 140 6.29 16.24 9.94
CA TYR A 140 7.13 15.81 8.82
C TYR A 140 8.37 16.69 8.65
N SER A 141 9.36 16.20 7.90
CA SER A 141 10.65 16.86 7.71
C SER A 141 10.52 18.22 7.02
N ALA A 142 11.43 19.15 7.34
CA ALA A 142 11.43 20.52 6.80
C ALA A 142 11.60 20.58 5.27
N GLU A 143 12.12 19.51 4.65
CA GLU A 143 12.22 19.35 3.20
C GLU A 143 10.86 19.40 2.49
N TYR A 144 9.78 18.95 3.16
CA TYR A 144 8.41 19.02 2.66
C TYR A 144 7.72 20.33 3.07
N GLY A 145 8.50 21.40 3.20
CA GLY A 145 8.03 22.71 3.59
C GLY A 145 6.81 23.19 2.78
N GLN A 146 6.05 24.12 3.37
CA GLN A 146 4.83 24.71 2.80
C GLN A 146 3.63 23.76 2.64
N ALA A 147 3.73 22.50 3.10
CA ALA A 147 2.62 21.55 3.16
C ALA A 147 1.73 21.79 4.40
N LEU A 148 1.12 22.98 4.50
CA LEU A 148 0.56 23.54 5.73
C LEU A 148 -0.37 22.60 6.54
N SER A 149 -1.11 21.69 5.89
CA SER A 149 -1.94 20.70 6.60
C SER A 149 -1.30 19.32 6.66
N SER A 150 -0.74 18.84 5.55
CA SER A 150 -0.21 17.48 5.46
C SER A 150 0.74 17.27 4.29
N ALA A 151 1.64 16.31 4.46
CA ALA A 151 2.54 15.84 3.42
C ALA A 151 2.19 14.39 3.04
N LEU A 152 1.94 14.18 1.76
CA LEU A 152 1.81 12.86 1.13
C LEU A 152 3.10 12.55 0.37
N ILE A 153 3.88 11.61 0.87
CA ILE A 153 5.20 11.27 0.33
C ILE A 153 5.11 9.90 -0.32
N LEU A 154 5.37 9.85 -1.61
CA LEU A 154 5.33 8.66 -2.44
C LEU A 154 6.77 8.30 -2.83
N HIS A 155 7.16 7.06 -2.56
CA HIS A 155 8.48 6.57 -2.98
C HIS A 155 8.32 5.58 -4.11
N THR A 156 8.93 5.84 -5.25
CA THR A 156 8.85 4.92 -6.39
C THR A 156 9.52 3.57 -6.08
N GLU A 157 9.12 2.53 -6.80
CA GLU A 157 9.73 1.20 -6.76
C GLU A 157 11.16 1.17 -7.34
N ASP A 158 11.66 2.30 -7.87
CA ASP A 158 12.94 2.42 -8.59
C ASP A 158 12.98 1.49 -9.83
N LEU A 159 13.33 0.22 -9.65
CA LEU A 159 13.36 -0.81 -10.68
C LEU A 159 12.27 -1.85 -10.41
N ALA A 160 11.39 -2.07 -11.38
CA ALA A 160 10.36 -3.10 -11.26
C ALA A 160 10.98 -4.47 -10.92
N PRO A 161 10.40 -5.24 -9.98
CA PRO A 161 10.98 -6.51 -9.54
C PRO A 161 10.97 -7.59 -10.62
N SER A 162 9.98 -7.53 -11.52
CA SER A 162 9.83 -8.48 -12.62
C SER A 162 9.03 -7.87 -13.77
N THR A 163 9.12 -8.49 -14.95
CA THR A 163 8.27 -8.18 -16.09
C THR A 163 6.88 -8.73 -15.83
N THR A 164 5.87 -7.86 -15.85
CA THR A 164 4.49 -8.22 -15.49
C THR A 164 3.54 -7.72 -16.55
N THR A 165 2.60 -8.56 -16.96
CA THR A 165 1.46 -8.18 -17.79
C THR A 165 0.19 -8.40 -16.99
N GLY A 166 -0.61 -7.35 -16.83
CA GLY A 166 -1.88 -7.38 -16.14
C GLY A 166 -3.04 -7.21 -17.12
N LEU A 167 -4.08 -8.01 -16.93
CA LEU A 167 -5.38 -7.84 -17.57
C LEU A 167 -6.41 -7.51 -16.49
N SER A 168 -7.21 -6.49 -16.72
CA SER A 168 -8.29 -6.07 -15.83
C SER A 168 -9.61 -6.14 -16.57
N LEU A 169 -10.58 -6.90 -16.03
CA LEU A 169 -11.94 -6.97 -16.55
C LEU A 169 -12.87 -6.32 -15.53
N MET A 170 -13.60 -5.30 -15.97
CA MET A 170 -14.54 -4.51 -15.16
C MET A 170 -15.93 -4.63 -15.77
N SER A 171 -16.99 -4.36 -15.00
CA SER A 171 -18.38 -4.51 -15.48
C SER A 171 -18.71 -3.62 -16.69
N VAL A 172 -18.01 -2.51 -16.87
CA VAL A 172 -18.22 -1.50 -17.93
C VAL A 172 -16.93 -1.18 -18.67
N GLY A 173 -15.92 -2.07 -18.61
CA GLY A 173 -14.64 -1.77 -19.24
C GLY A 173 -13.57 -2.83 -19.06
N GLU A 174 -12.44 -2.61 -19.71
CA GLU A 174 -11.30 -3.51 -19.75
C GLU A 174 -10.01 -2.71 -19.61
N GLY A 175 -8.96 -3.31 -19.08
CA GLY A 175 -7.66 -2.65 -18.93
C GLY A 175 -6.52 -3.62 -19.21
N LEU A 176 -5.44 -3.07 -19.77
CA LEU A 176 -4.20 -3.78 -20.00
C LEU A 176 -3.05 -2.99 -19.39
N SER A 177 -2.19 -3.65 -18.64
CA SER A 177 -0.94 -3.08 -18.16
C SER A 177 0.23 -3.99 -18.52
N HIS A 178 1.35 -3.39 -18.87
CA HIS A 178 2.58 -4.09 -19.15
C HIS A 178 3.75 -3.32 -18.55
N THR A 179 4.47 -3.97 -17.67
CA THR A 179 5.73 -3.49 -17.09
C THR A 179 6.85 -4.34 -17.64
N GLN A 180 7.72 -3.75 -18.44
CA GLN A 180 8.92 -4.38 -18.96
C GLN A 180 10.10 -4.07 -18.03
N ARG A 181 10.76 -5.12 -17.52
CA ARG A 181 11.97 -5.01 -16.69
C ARG A 181 13.20 -5.41 -17.50
N TRP A 182 14.21 -4.54 -17.53
CA TRP A 182 15.58 -4.81 -17.97
C TRP A 182 16.53 -4.85 -16.76
N GLU A 183 17.82 -5.08 -17.00
CA GLU A 183 18.81 -5.20 -15.91
C GLU A 183 18.95 -3.93 -15.06
N ARG A 184 18.88 -2.75 -15.70
CA ARG A 184 19.11 -1.45 -15.05
C ARG A 184 17.98 -0.44 -15.23
N SER A 185 16.89 -0.84 -15.89
CA SER A 185 15.76 0.04 -16.19
C SER A 185 14.46 -0.74 -16.22
N SER A 186 13.35 -0.04 -15.97
CA SER A 186 12.01 -0.58 -16.14
C SER A 186 11.09 0.46 -16.76
N LEU A 187 10.16 0.00 -17.58
CA LEU A 187 9.14 0.84 -18.20
C LEU A 187 7.78 0.21 -17.94
N ALA A 188 6.85 0.98 -17.38
CA ALA A 188 5.47 0.57 -17.17
C ALA A 188 4.54 1.37 -18.07
N VAL A 189 3.68 0.66 -18.81
CA VAL A 189 2.63 1.24 -19.65
C VAL A 189 1.30 0.60 -19.27
N SER A 190 0.27 1.41 -19.10
CA SER A 190 -1.07 0.94 -18.78
C SER A 190 -2.12 1.73 -19.55
N GLY A 191 -3.15 1.03 -20.02
CA GLY A 191 -4.32 1.61 -20.67
C GLY A 191 -5.59 0.94 -20.16
N SER A 192 -6.68 1.71 -20.15
CA SER A 192 -8.01 1.16 -19.87
C SER A 192 -9.04 1.78 -20.79
N TYR A 193 -10.04 1.00 -21.14
CA TYR A 193 -11.18 1.38 -21.94
C TYR A 193 -12.44 1.17 -21.11
N THR A 194 -13.25 2.22 -20.99
CA THR A 194 -14.51 2.19 -20.23
C THR A 194 -15.63 2.66 -21.14
N ASN A 195 -16.69 1.87 -21.25
CA ASN A 195 -17.88 2.19 -22.02
C ASN A 195 -19.12 2.08 -21.12
N LEU A 196 -19.74 3.23 -20.81
CA LEU A 196 -20.94 3.32 -19.97
C LEU A 196 -22.25 3.15 -20.74
N SER A 197 -22.24 3.19 -22.08
CA SER A 197 -23.43 3.02 -22.91
C SER A 197 -24.25 1.75 -22.58
N PRO A 198 -23.66 0.55 -22.43
CA PRO A 198 -24.44 -0.64 -22.06
C PRO A 198 -25.10 -0.53 -20.68
N TYR A 199 -24.45 0.15 -19.72
CA TYR A 199 -25.03 0.40 -18.40
C TYR A 199 -26.22 1.35 -18.48
N PHE A 200 -26.09 2.44 -19.23
CA PHE A 200 -27.18 3.41 -19.42
C PHE A 200 -28.37 2.86 -20.20
N LEU A 201 -28.15 1.84 -21.04
CA LEU A 201 -29.24 1.14 -21.74
C LEU A 201 -30.10 0.30 -20.76
N LEU A 202 -29.50 -0.25 -19.72
CA LEU A 202 -30.20 -1.04 -18.68
C LEU A 202 -30.79 -0.16 -17.58
N VAL A 203 -30.12 0.94 -17.23
CA VAL A 203 -30.56 1.89 -16.19
C VAL A 203 -30.76 3.27 -16.83
N PRO A 204 -32.00 3.63 -17.20
CA PRO A 204 -32.29 4.91 -17.83
C PRO A 204 -31.91 6.06 -16.89
N GLN A 205 -31.08 6.98 -17.38
CA GLN A 205 -30.67 8.19 -16.66
C GLN A 205 -31.74 9.28 -16.87
N GLN A 206 -32.02 10.08 -15.84
CA GLN A 206 -32.90 11.26 -15.94
C GLN A 206 -32.19 12.52 -16.46
N ILE A 207 -30.96 12.39 -16.96
CA ILE A 207 -30.16 13.51 -17.45
C ILE A 207 -30.01 13.36 -18.96
N ASP A 208 -30.83 14.11 -19.70
CA ASP A 208 -30.61 14.38 -21.13
C ASP A 208 -29.50 15.43 -21.24
N TRP A 209 -28.46 15.12 -22.01
CA TRP A 209 -27.36 16.03 -22.34
C TRP A 209 -27.57 16.69 -23.70
#